data_AF-A0A958JAE0-F1
#
_entry.id   AF-A0A958JAE0-F1
#
_cell.length_a   1.000
_cell.length_b   1.000
_cell.length_c   1.000
_cell.angle_alpha   90.00
_cell.angle_beta   90.00
_cell.angle_gamma   90.00
#
_symmetry.space_group_name_H-M   'P 1'
#
loop_
_entity.id
_entity.type
_entity.pdbx_description
1 polymer ?
#
loop_
_entity_poly.entity_id
_entity_poly.type
_entity_poly.pdbx_seq_one_letter_code
_entity_poly.pdbx_strand_id
1 'polypeptide(L)'
;MTSCNLFAADVSWISNASGNWSDGSNWDRGVPPEIGDRAIIDVPSADITVSINNQNIEILSISSEESLSITSGSLTVSETSNIDGSLSLNNKALLKVNGGVTSIPFLTSLSNAELTVEDGAEISAPNLTVFNGLSTLKINGTGKLSSGMLIDIKNLKFFLTGGAVFDRVAATSYNTTGLSPDVTVISVKDAGSRLDLSSVTNLDFGWYASGQRRQLYEALDGGVIDFSGATNLKSYVGEQDDWIEFKSTNSGQILFSSLKNITSNFAPAARGSVRFNLEGNTNPLPLVEDIHGLGLTVSAGTTINLP
;
A
#
# COMPACT_ATOMS: atom_id res chain seq x y z
N MET A 1 42.68 7.52 -9.75
CA MET A 1 41.76 8.33 -8.93
C MET A 1 41.57 7.58 -7.62
N THR A 2 42.09 8.16 -6.55
CA THR A 2 42.04 7.61 -5.20
C THR A 2 40.57 7.49 -4.80
N SER A 3 40.12 6.27 -4.46
CA SER A 3 38.82 6.08 -3.82
C SER A 3 38.88 6.77 -2.47
N CYS A 4 38.26 7.94 -2.36
CA CYS A 4 37.98 8.54 -1.08
C CYS A 4 36.99 7.60 -0.39
N ASN A 5 37.41 6.95 0.70
CA ASN A 5 36.45 6.41 1.65
C ASN A 5 35.72 7.61 2.24
N LEU A 6 34.62 8.02 1.62
CA LEU A 6 33.71 8.99 2.19
C LEU A 6 33.07 8.30 3.40
N PHE A 7 33.52 8.64 4.60
CA PHE A 7 32.76 8.29 5.80
C PHE A 7 31.42 9.00 5.73
N ALA A 8 30.35 8.31 6.09
CA ALA A 8 29.03 8.92 6.27
C ALA A 8 29.17 10.17 7.13
N ALA A 9 28.74 11.33 6.63
CA ALA A 9 28.74 12.55 7.42
C ALA A 9 27.44 12.64 8.21
N ASP A 10 27.55 13.03 9.47
CA ASP A 10 26.38 13.50 10.23
C ASP A 10 26.14 14.96 9.85
N VAL A 11 24.91 15.28 9.45
CA VAL A 11 24.48 16.62 9.02
C VAL A 11 23.26 17.00 9.86
N SER A 12 23.39 18.09 10.61
CA SER A 12 22.45 18.45 11.67
C SER A 12 21.67 19.70 11.32
N TRP A 13 20.37 19.69 11.59
CA TRP A 13 19.52 20.87 11.49
C TRP A 13 19.87 21.86 12.62
N ILE A 14 20.12 23.12 12.28
CA ILE A 14 20.56 24.18 13.22
C ILE A 14 19.56 25.32 13.38
N SER A 15 18.53 25.39 12.54
CA SER A 15 17.56 26.48 12.59
C SER A 15 16.52 26.24 13.67
N ASN A 16 16.32 27.22 14.56
CA ASN A 16 15.24 27.23 15.56
C ASN A 16 13.86 27.56 14.94
N ALA A 17 13.75 27.55 13.62
CA ALA A 17 12.51 27.79 12.89
C ALA A 17 12.19 26.59 12.00
N SER A 18 10.90 26.40 11.75
CA SER A 18 10.43 25.49 10.70
C SER A 18 10.99 25.92 9.34
N GLY A 19 11.29 24.96 8.48
CA GLY A 19 11.96 25.26 7.22
C GLY A 19 11.93 24.11 6.22
N ASN A 20 12.43 24.40 5.02
CA ASN A 20 12.56 23.40 3.96
C ASN A 20 13.89 22.64 4.12
N TRP A 21 13.84 21.32 3.96
CA TRP A 21 15.01 20.44 3.88
C TRP A 21 16.05 20.96 2.89
N SER A 22 15.63 21.47 1.73
CA SER A 22 16.53 21.95 0.67
C SER A 22 17.40 23.15 1.03
N ASP A 23 17.03 23.91 2.06
CA ASP A 23 17.71 25.15 2.39
C ASP A 23 18.94 24.85 3.24
N GLY A 24 20.11 24.91 2.59
CA GLY A 24 21.41 24.65 3.22
C GLY A 24 21.70 25.55 4.44
N SER A 25 21.08 26.74 4.54
CA SER A 25 21.26 27.61 5.70
C SER A 25 20.64 27.05 6.99
N ASN A 26 19.75 26.06 6.88
CA ASN A 26 19.18 25.35 8.02
C ASN A 26 20.07 24.19 8.52
N TRP A 27 21.17 23.88 7.84
CA TRP A 27 22.06 22.76 8.17
C TRP A 27 23.44 23.25 8.61
N ASP A 28 24.06 22.56 9.56
CA ASP A 28 25.36 22.91 10.16
C ASP A 28 26.51 23.00 9.13
N ARG A 29 26.42 22.23 8.05
CA ARG A 29 27.40 22.20 6.95
C ARG A 29 27.12 23.22 5.86
N GLY A 30 26.06 24.03 5.99
CA GLY A 30 25.62 24.97 4.95
C GLY A 30 24.98 24.31 3.72
N VAL A 31 24.80 22.98 3.76
CA VAL A 31 24.18 22.14 2.73
C VAL A 31 23.37 21.03 3.41
N PRO A 32 22.24 20.59 2.82
CA PRO A 32 21.48 19.46 3.35
C PRO A 32 22.25 18.14 3.22
N PRO A 33 21.90 17.11 4.02
CA PRO A 33 22.46 15.78 3.88
C PRO A 33 22.19 15.20 2.49
N GLU A 34 23.20 14.57 1.90
CA GLU A 34 23.16 13.93 0.59
C GLU A 34 23.18 12.39 0.72
N ILE A 35 23.25 11.71 -0.42
CA ILE A 35 23.37 10.25 -0.46
C ILE A 35 24.62 9.80 0.30
N GLY A 36 24.44 8.89 1.26
CA GLY A 36 25.53 8.43 2.13
C GLY A 36 25.66 9.18 3.45
N ASP A 37 24.89 10.26 3.68
CA ASP A 37 24.91 11.01 4.93
C ASP A 37 23.82 10.56 5.92
N ARG A 38 23.95 10.99 7.17
CA ARG A 38 22.94 10.83 8.22
C ARG A 38 22.36 12.19 8.59
N ALA A 39 21.04 12.29 8.59
CA ALA A 39 20.33 13.49 9.00
C ALA A 39 20.02 13.46 10.50
N ILE A 40 20.37 14.52 11.21
CA ILE A 40 20.03 14.69 12.63
C ILE A 40 19.14 15.93 12.76
N ILE A 41 17.93 15.75 13.29
CA ILE A 41 16.95 16.81 13.50
C ILE A 41 16.50 16.75 14.96
N ASP A 42 17.25 17.44 15.82
CA ASP A 42 17.01 17.52 17.26
C ASP A 42 17.30 18.96 17.69
N VAL A 43 16.24 19.73 17.94
CA VAL A 43 16.32 21.15 18.29
C VAL A 43 15.51 21.38 19.57
N PRO A 44 15.99 20.91 20.73
CA PRO A 44 15.19 20.82 21.96
C PRO A 44 14.69 22.16 22.51
N SER A 45 15.22 23.28 21.99
CA SER A 45 14.79 24.63 22.34
C SER A 45 13.60 25.14 21.51
N ALA A 46 13.14 24.41 20.51
CA ALA A 46 12.08 24.83 19.60
C ALA A 46 11.19 23.64 19.20
N ASP A 47 9.93 23.91 18.87
CA ASP A 47 9.06 22.96 18.19
C ASP A 47 9.05 23.36 16.71
N ILE A 48 9.76 22.57 15.89
CA ILE A 48 9.92 22.87 14.47
C ILE A 48 9.31 21.77 13.60
N THR A 49 8.97 22.16 12.37
CA THR A 49 8.65 21.22 11.30
C THR A 49 9.65 21.36 10.16
N VAL A 50 10.36 20.29 9.86
CA VAL A 50 11.19 20.19 8.65
C VAL A 50 10.32 19.69 7.51
N SER A 51 10.31 20.42 6.40
CA SER A 51 9.46 20.13 5.25
C SER A 51 10.27 19.64 4.05
N ILE A 52 9.85 18.54 3.44
CA ILE A 52 10.32 18.05 2.15
C ILE A 52 9.25 18.35 1.11
N ASN A 53 9.58 19.23 0.15
CA ASN A 53 8.64 19.75 -0.85
C ASN A 53 9.20 19.55 -2.25
N ASN A 54 8.60 18.64 -3.03
CA ASN A 54 8.97 18.38 -4.42
C ASN A 54 10.46 18.00 -4.59
N GLN A 55 10.99 17.22 -3.64
CA GLN A 55 12.35 16.70 -3.65
C GLN A 55 12.35 15.19 -3.48
N ASN A 56 13.39 14.54 -4.01
CA ASN A 56 13.67 13.14 -3.74
C ASN A 56 14.96 13.09 -2.93
N ILE A 57 14.82 12.81 -1.64
CA ILE A 57 15.92 12.72 -0.69
C ILE A 57 16.30 11.26 -0.55
N GLU A 58 17.60 10.98 -0.66
CA GLU A 58 18.18 9.67 -0.38
C GLU A 58 19.35 9.87 0.57
N ILE A 59 19.29 9.23 1.73
CA ILE A 59 20.27 9.32 2.83
C ILE A 59 20.47 7.94 3.44
N LEU A 60 21.49 7.76 4.29
CA LEU A 60 21.64 6.53 5.05
C LEU A 60 20.56 6.41 6.11
N SER A 61 20.46 7.38 7.01
CA SER A 61 19.47 7.37 8.09
C SER A 61 19.03 8.77 8.49
N ILE A 62 17.91 8.82 9.20
CA ILE A 62 17.40 10.01 9.89
C ILE A 62 17.21 9.70 11.37
N SER A 63 17.61 10.64 12.23
CA SER A 63 17.23 10.69 13.64
C SER A 63 16.53 12.02 13.88
N SER A 64 15.20 12.00 14.05
CA SER A 64 14.38 13.20 14.19
C SER A 64 13.54 13.14 15.46
N GLU A 65 13.81 14.04 16.39
CA GLU A 65 12.91 14.34 17.53
C GLU A 65 11.81 15.34 17.11
N GLU A 66 12.05 16.05 16.00
CA GLU A 66 11.15 17.09 15.49
C GLU A 66 10.19 16.58 14.42
N SER A 67 9.15 17.38 14.11
CA SER A 67 8.15 17.02 13.12
C SER A 67 8.72 17.03 11.69
N LEU A 68 8.39 16.00 10.92
CA LEU A 68 8.73 15.86 9.50
C LEU A 68 7.47 15.89 8.64
N SER A 69 7.45 16.79 7.65
CA SER A 69 6.35 16.90 6.69
C SER A 69 6.84 16.69 5.26
N ILE A 70 6.44 15.58 4.64
CA ILE A 70 6.70 15.30 3.23
C ILE A 70 5.44 15.69 2.45
N THR A 71 5.43 16.89 1.89
CA THR A 71 4.23 17.40 1.21
C THR A 71 4.09 16.87 -0.22
N SER A 72 5.22 16.48 -0.81
CA SER A 72 5.36 15.88 -2.15
C SER A 72 6.81 15.41 -2.33
N GLY A 73 7.05 14.46 -3.25
CA GLY A 73 8.38 13.89 -3.47
C GLY A 73 8.62 12.64 -2.62
N SER A 74 9.86 12.40 -2.21
CA SER A 74 10.24 11.18 -1.47
C SER A 74 11.35 11.38 -0.45
N LEU A 75 11.33 10.53 0.59
CA LEU A 75 12.44 10.26 1.48
C LEU A 75 12.78 8.77 1.39
N THR A 76 14.03 8.48 1.07
CA THR A 76 14.61 7.12 1.07
C THR A 76 15.69 7.03 2.13
N VAL A 77 15.56 6.03 3.02
CA VAL A 77 16.57 5.68 4.03
C VAL A 77 17.06 4.26 3.81
N SER A 78 18.35 4.01 4.06
CA SER A 78 19.01 2.72 3.79
C SER A 78 19.53 2.01 5.05
N GLU A 79 19.56 2.70 6.18
CA GLU A 79 19.93 2.19 7.49
C GLU A 79 18.82 2.47 8.51
N THR A 80 18.97 1.88 9.71
CA THR A 80 18.06 2.10 10.84
C THR A 80 17.88 3.59 11.11
N SER A 81 16.62 4.01 11.19
CA SER A 81 16.21 5.40 11.32
C SER A 81 15.16 5.57 12.41
N ASN A 82 15.08 6.75 13.00
CA ASN A 82 14.06 7.11 13.97
C ASN A 82 13.43 8.46 13.63
N ILE A 83 12.10 8.49 13.60
CA ILE A 83 11.29 9.69 13.51
C ILE A 83 10.35 9.66 14.72
N ASP A 84 10.87 10.17 15.85
CA ASP A 84 10.16 10.30 17.13
C ASP A 84 9.32 11.60 17.19
N GLY A 85 9.51 12.52 16.25
CA GLY A 85 8.56 13.59 15.98
C GLY A 85 7.33 13.15 15.18
N SER A 86 6.40 14.07 14.93
CA SER A 86 5.24 13.78 14.09
C SER A 86 5.66 13.60 12.62
N LEU A 87 5.12 12.60 11.94
CA LEU A 87 5.34 12.38 10.50
C LEU A 87 4.05 12.60 9.72
N SER A 88 4.10 13.39 8.65
CA SER A 88 3.02 13.50 7.67
C SER A 88 3.51 13.30 6.25
N LEU A 89 2.77 12.52 5.46
CA LEU A 89 2.97 12.32 4.03
C LEU A 89 1.70 12.78 3.31
N ASN A 90 1.84 13.66 2.33
CA ASN A 90 0.72 14.21 1.56
C ASN A 90 0.97 14.11 0.05
N ASN A 91 -0.08 14.26 -0.75
CA ASN A 91 0.00 14.32 -2.22
C ASN A 91 0.81 13.17 -2.86
N LYS A 92 0.63 11.96 -2.36
CA LYS A 92 1.36 10.74 -2.76
C LYS A 92 2.86 10.82 -2.52
N ALA A 93 3.28 11.61 -1.53
CA ALA A 93 4.64 11.57 -1.01
C ALA A 93 5.02 10.13 -0.62
N LEU A 94 6.27 9.78 -0.87
CA LEU A 94 6.82 8.45 -0.66
C LEU A 94 7.79 8.44 0.53
N LEU A 95 7.57 7.51 1.46
CA LEU A 95 8.63 7.02 2.33
C LEU A 95 9.07 5.64 1.85
N LYS A 96 10.35 5.53 1.53
CA LYS A 96 11.00 4.29 1.11
C LYS A 96 12.05 3.87 2.12
N VAL A 97 11.99 2.62 2.57
CA VAL A 97 13.00 2.03 3.46
C VAL A 97 13.70 0.89 2.71
N ASN A 98 14.97 1.10 2.38
CA ASN A 98 15.81 0.14 1.67
C ASN A 98 16.47 -0.89 2.60
N GLY A 99 16.61 -0.57 3.89
CA GLY A 99 17.27 -1.44 4.87
C GLY A 99 17.10 -0.95 6.31
N GLY A 100 17.40 -1.84 7.27
CA GLY A 100 17.24 -1.56 8.69
C GLY A 100 15.79 -1.39 9.14
N VAL A 101 15.61 -0.84 10.34
CA VAL A 101 14.28 -0.53 10.90
C VAL A 101 14.08 0.98 10.93
N THR A 102 13.01 1.48 10.33
CA THR A 102 12.56 2.86 10.51
C THR A 102 11.46 2.90 11.55
N SER A 103 11.76 3.43 12.74
CA SER A 103 10.80 3.61 13.83
C SER A 103 10.03 4.92 13.66
N ILE A 104 8.70 4.84 13.70
CA ILE A 104 7.78 5.99 13.55
C ILE A 104 6.62 5.82 14.56
N PRO A 105 6.90 5.85 15.88
CA PRO A 105 5.95 5.39 16.90
C PRO A 105 4.69 6.25 17.01
N PHE A 106 4.74 7.52 16.60
CA PHE A 106 3.61 8.45 16.71
C PHE A 106 2.73 8.53 15.45
N LEU A 107 3.08 7.81 14.38
CA LEU A 107 2.27 7.78 13.17
C LEU A 107 0.96 7.02 13.42
N THR A 108 -0.16 7.72 13.36
CA THR A 108 -1.50 7.14 13.61
C THR A 108 -2.31 6.92 12.34
N SER A 109 -2.07 7.75 11.32
CA SER A 109 -2.81 7.72 10.06
C SER A 109 -1.96 8.14 8.87
N LEU A 110 -2.26 7.56 7.71
CA LEU A 110 -1.75 7.97 6.41
C LEU A 110 -2.90 8.05 5.41
N SER A 111 -2.97 9.15 4.67
CA SER A 111 -3.93 9.32 3.59
C SER A 111 -3.25 9.96 2.38
N ASN A 112 -3.49 9.39 1.20
CA ASN A 112 -2.83 9.80 -0.05
C ASN A 112 -1.30 9.78 0.07
N ALA A 113 -0.74 8.68 0.57
CA ALA A 113 0.69 8.50 0.80
C ALA A 113 1.19 7.17 0.20
N GLU A 114 2.49 7.09 -0.10
CA GLU A 114 3.13 5.87 -0.53
C GLU A 114 4.14 5.38 0.52
N LEU A 115 4.05 4.10 0.88
CA LEU A 115 5.07 3.40 1.66
C LEU A 115 5.67 2.29 0.79
N THR A 116 7.00 2.22 0.75
CA THR A 116 7.73 1.10 0.16
C THR A 116 8.71 0.54 1.18
N VAL A 117 8.55 -0.75 1.50
CA VAL A 117 9.46 -1.52 2.34
C VAL A 117 10.18 -2.53 1.47
N GLU A 118 11.48 -2.34 1.29
CA GLU A 118 12.30 -3.27 0.51
C GLU A 118 12.65 -4.54 1.30
N ASP A 119 13.28 -5.50 0.60
CA ASP A 119 13.69 -6.77 1.20
C ASP A 119 14.57 -6.58 2.43
N GLY A 120 14.23 -7.28 3.52
CA GLY A 120 14.92 -7.21 4.81
C GLY A 120 14.73 -5.92 5.61
N ALA A 121 13.98 -4.94 5.09
CA ALA A 121 13.70 -3.69 5.79
C ALA A 121 12.42 -3.76 6.65
N GLU A 122 12.29 -2.88 7.62
CA GLU A 122 11.07 -2.74 8.43
C GLU A 122 10.66 -1.27 8.61
N ILE A 123 9.37 -0.98 8.45
CA ILE A 123 8.74 0.21 9.03
C ILE A 123 8.01 -0.23 10.30
N SER A 124 8.41 0.31 11.44
CA SER A 124 7.75 0.10 12.73
C SER A 124 6.86 1.30 13.05
N ALA A 125 5.56 1.15 12.84
CA ALA A 125 4.55 2.19 13.07
C ALA A 125 3.38 1.62 13.89
N PRO A 126 3.62 1.20 15.15
CA PRO A 126 2.69 0.37 15.92
C PRO A 126 1.31 1.01 16.16
N ASN A 127 1.21 2.33 16.06
CA ASN A 127 -0.02 3.09 16.25
C ASN A 127 -0.75 3.43 14.94
N LEU A 128 -0.20 3.07 13.78
CA LEU A 128 -0.83 3.29 12.47
C LEU A 128 -2.04 2.36 12.34
N THR A 129 -3.24 2.92 12.36
CA THR A 129 -4.51 2.17 12.26
C THR A 129 -5.38 2.61 11.09
N VAL A 130 -5.02 3.71 10.43
CA VAL A 130 -5.71 4.22 9.24
C VAL A 130 -4.70 4.37 8.11
N PHE A 131 -4.88 3.67 7.01
CA PHE A 131 -4.08 3.85 5.81
C PHE A 131 -4.98 3.80 4.58
N ASN A 132 -5.40 4.97 4.11
CA ASN A 132 -6.52 5.09 3.18
C ASN A 132 -6.27 6.15 2.10
N GLY A 133 -7.30 6.50 1.34
CA GLY A 133 -7.21 7.48 0.26
C GLY A 133 -6.47 6.92 -0.95
N LEU A 134 -5.89 7.79 -1.78
CA LEU A 134 -5.12 7.38 -2.97
C LEU A 134 -3.72 6.86 -2.61
N SER A 135 -3.64 6.05 -1.55
CA SER A 135 -2.41 5.53 -0.98
C SER A 135 -1.94 4.23 -1.64
N THR A 136 -0.65 3.95 -1.50
CA THR A 136 -0.04 2.69 -1.97
C THR A 136 0.87 2.11 -0.89
N LEU A 137 0.69 0.84 -0.57
CA LEU A 137 1.63 0.03 0.20
C LEU A 137 2.36 -0.93 -0.74
N LYS A 138 3.69 -0.87 -0.74
CA LYS A 138 4.57 -1.84 -1.43
C LYS A 138 5.46 -2.54 -0.41
N ILE A 139 5.51 -3.86 -0.46
CA ILE A 139 6.41 -4.67 0.37
C ILE A 139 7.08 -5.71 -0.53
N ASN A 140 8.41 -5.75 -0.51
CA ASN A 140 9.20 -6.66 -1.31
C ASN A 140 9.98 -7.63 -0.42
N GLY A 141 10.14 -8.87 -0.87
CA GLY A 141 10.97 -9.85 -0.18
C GLY A 141 10.47 -10.14 1.23
N THR A 142 11.39 -10.10 2.18
CA THR A 142 11.16 -10.24 3.62
C THR A 142 10.83 -8.91 4.33
N GLY A 143 10.60 -7.84 3.57
CA GLY A 143 10.25 -6.53 4.10
C GLY A 143 8.98 -6.57 4.98
N LYS A 144 8.89 -5.67 5.96
CA LYS A 144 7.81 -5.67 6.94
C LYS A 144 7.25 -4.28 7.25
N LEU A 145 5.92 -4.17 7.28
CA LEU A 145 5.23 -3.05 7.92
C LEU A 145 4.63 -3.53 9.24
N SER A 146 5.26 -3.18 10.36
CA SER A 146 4.74 -3.42 11.72
C SER A 146 3.81 -2.29 12.13
N SER A 147 2.61 -2.24 11.52
CA SER A 147 1.56 -1.29 11.86
C SER A 147 0.71 -1.74 13.05
N GLY A 148 -0.18 -0.87 13.54
CA GLY A 148 -1.40 -1.30 14.23
C GLY A 148 -2.31 -2.13 13.30
N MET A 149 -3.41 -2.66 13.82
CA MET A 149 -4.42 -3.28 12.94
C MET A 149 -5.13 -2.18 12.15
N LEU A 150 -5.02 -2.22 10.81
CA LEU A 150 -5.66 -1.24 9.95
C LEU A 150 -7.17 -1.44 9.96
N ILE A 151 -7.91 -0.45 10.44
CA ILE A 151 -9.38 -0.45 10.52
C ILE A 151 -10.03 0.29 9.35
N ASP A 152 -9.27 1.15 8.66
CA ASP A 152 -9.69 1.84 7.45
C ASP A 152 -8.61 1.74 6.38
N ILE A 153 -8.95 1.02 5.31
CA ILE A 153 -8.12 0.76 4.13
C ILE A 153 -8.78 1.26 2.84
N LYS A 154 -9.73 2.21 2.95
CA LYS A 154 -10.48 2.71 1.79
C LYS A 154 -9.53 3.23 0.72
N ASN A 155 -9.71 2.76 -0.52
CA ASN A 155 -8.91 3.10 -1.70
C ASN A 155 -7.40 2.76 -1.61
N LEU A 156 -6.93 2.10 -0.54
CA LEU A 156 -5.53 1.70 -0.42
C LEU A 156 -5.21 0.65 -1.48
N LYS A 157 -4.07 0.79 -2.17
CA LYS A 157 -3.54 -0.23 -3.08
C LYS A 157 -2.43 -1.04 -2.40
N PHE A 158 -2.35 -2.32 -2.73
CA PHE A 158 -1.39 -3.26 -2.15
C PHE A 158 -0.54 -3.92 -3.25
N PHE A 159 0.78 -3.89 -3.08
CA PHE A 159 1.73 -4.58 -3.97
C PHE A 159 2.72 -5.36 -3.13
N LEU A 160 2.60 -6.68 -3.14
CA LEU A 160 3.45 -7.58 -2.35
C LEU A 160 4.19 -8.52 -3.29
N THR A 161 5.51 -8.65 -3.14
CA THR A 161 6.34 -9.51 -4.01
C THR A 161 7.41 -10.27 -3.22
N GLY A 162 7.98 -11.33 -3.79
CA GLY A 162 9.19 -11.98 -3.26
C GLY A 162 9.09 -12.65 -1.89
N GLY A 163 7.89 -13.03 -1.42
CA GLY A 163 7.67 -13.61 -0.09
C GLY A 163 7.07 -12.65 0.94
N ALA A 164 6.69 -11.45 0.52
CA ALA A 164 6.17 -10.41 1.41
C ALA A 164 4.81 -10.80 2.03
N VAL A 165 4.66 -10.61 3.34
CA VAL A 165 3.42 -10.88 4.07
C VAL A 165 2.88 -9.61 4.72
N PHE A 166 1.59 -9.35 4.54
CA PHE A 166 0.87 -8.30 5.26
C PHE A 166 -0.43 -8.84 5.85
N ASP A 167 -0.48 -8.89 7.19
CA ASP A 167 -1.55 -9.51 7.98
C ASP A 167 -2.16 -8.57 9.04
N ARG A 168 -1.95 -7.26 8.85
CA ARG A 168 -2.33 -6.22 9.82
C ARG A 168 -3.64 -5.52 9.44
N VAL A 169 -4.66 -6.27 9.04
CA VAL A 169 -5.97 -5.71 8.63
C VAL A 169 -7.07 -6.20 9.56
N ALA A 170 -7.81 -5.25 10.16
CA ALA A 170 -9.04 -5.49 10.93
C ALA A 170 -10.26 -4.80 10.31
N ALA A 171 -10.07 -4.08 9.20
CA ALA A 171 -11.16 -3.46 8.46
C ALA A 171 -12.20 -4.52 8.08
N THR A 172 -13.48 -4.19 8.29
CA THR A 172 -14.61 -5.06 7.95
C THR A 172 -15.16 -4.77 6.54
N SER A 173 -14.73 -3.66 5.95
CA SER A 173 -15.03 -3.30 4.57
C SER A 173 -13.77 -2.90 3.82
N TYR A 174 -13.75 -3.19 2.52
CA TYR A 174 -12.76 -2.65 1.61
C TYR A 174 -13.48 -2.00 0.44
N ASN A 175 -13.41 -0.67 0.42
CA ASN A 175 -14.08 0.16 -0.56
C ASN A 175 -13.05 0.84 -1.46
N THR A 176 -13.13 0.59 -2.76
CA THR A 176 -12.21 1.14 -3.76
C THR A 176 -12.93 2.04 -4.76
N THR A 177 -14.14 2.50 -4.42
CA THR A 177 -14.97 3.25 -5.36
C THR A 177 -14.48 4.68 -5.62
N GLY A 178 -13.48 5.13 -4.85
CA GLY A 178 -12.78 6.39 -5.10
C GLY A 178 -11.53 6.24 -5.97
N LEU A 179 -11.17 5.02 -6.40
CA LEU A 179 -10.07 4.81 -7.33
C LEU A 179 -10.56 4.98 -8.78
N SER A 180 -9.82 5.76 -9.55
CA SER A 180 -9.99 5.80 -11.00
C SER A 180 -9.86 4.38 -11.57
N PRO A 181 -10.60 4.05 -12.63
CA PRO A 181 -10.48 2.75 -13.26
C PRO A 181 -9.19 2.65 -14.10
N ASP A 182 -8.94 1.50 -14.73
CA ASP A 182 -7.68 1.13 -15.41
C ASP A 182 -6.47 1.10 -14.47
N VAL A 183 -6.68 0.49 -13.30
CA VAL A 183 -5.70 0.43 -12.21
C VAL A 183 -5.60 -0.98 -11.65
N THR A 184 -4.37 -1.42 -11.39
CA THR A 184 -4.13 -2.55 -10.49
C THR A 184 -4.24 -2.06 -9.06
N VAL A 185 -5.22 -2.59 -8.34
CA VAL A 185 -5.50 -2.23 -6.95
C VAL A 185 -4.72 -3.13 -6.01
N ILE A 186 -4.72 -4.44 -6.27
CA ILE A 186 -3.94 -5.43 -5.53
C ILE A 186 -3.13 -6.24 -6.53
N SER A 187 -1.83 -6.39 -6.26
CA SER A 187 -0.96 -7.36 -6.93
C SER A 187 -0.12 -8.09 -5.88
N VAL A 188 -0.33 -9.39 -5.74
CA VAL A 188 0.45 -10.25 -4.84
C VAL A 188 1.16 -11.30 -5.68
N LYS A 189 2.49 -11.27 -5.70
CA LYS A 189 3.30 -12.07 -6.62
C LYS A 189 4.34 -12.90 -5.88
N ASP A 190 4.68 -14.06 -6.44
CA ASP A 190 5.70 -15.00 -6.00
C ASP A 190 5.28 -15.83 -4.78
N ALA A 191 5.79 -17.06 -4.74
CA ALA A 191 5.51 -18.00 -3.67
C ALA A 191 5.91 -17.42 -2.30
N GLY A 192 5.02 -17.60 -1.31
CA GLY A 192 5.19 -17.08 0.04
C GLY A 192 4.63 -15.67 0.24
N SER A 193 4.38 -14.90 -0.82
CA SER A 193 3.74 -13.60 -0.69
C SER A 193 2.27 -13.75 -0.33
N ARG A 194 1.80 -13.04 0.70
CA ARG A 194 0.42 -13.11 1.16
C ARG A 194 -0.12 -11.76 1.67
N LEU A 195 -1.29 -11.39 1.17
CA LEU A 195 -2.10 -10.31 1.71
C LEU A 195 -3.31 -10.91 2.43
N ASP A 196 -3.41 -10.68 3.75
CA ASP A 196 -4.56 -11.10 4.55
C ASP A 196 -5.61 -9.99 4.62
N LEU A 197 -6.76 -10.23 3.98
CA LEU A 197 -7.97 -9.41 4.07
C LEU A 197 -9.15 -10.24 4.60
N SER A 198 -8.87 -11.31 5.37
CA SER A 198 -9.89 -12.24 5.88
C SER A 198 -10.87 -11.59 6.87
N SER A 199 -10.52 -10.45 7.48
CA SER A 199 -11.45 -9.66 8.30
C SER A 199 -12.51 -8.92 7.47
N VAL A 200 -12.27 -8.73 6.17
CA VAL A 200 -13.15 -7.96 5.30
C VAL A 200 -14.37 -8.79 4.96
N THR A 201 -15.55 -8.26 5.31
CA THR A 201 -16.85 -8.91 5.05
C THR A 201 -17.58 -8.30 3.86
N ASN A 202 -17.33 -7.03 3.56
CA ASN A 202 -17.97 -6.27 2.49
C ASN A 202 -16.93 -5.69 1.55
N LEU A 203 -17.09 -6.00 0.27
CA LEU A 203 -16.25 -5.49 -0.80
C LEU A 203 -17.07 -4.56 -1.68
N ASP A 204 -16.69 -3.28 -1.73
CA ASP A 204 -17.35 -2.25 -2.53
C ASP A 204 -16.37 -1.75 -3.60
N PHE A 205 -16.65 -2.02 -4.86
CA PHE A 205 -15.72 -1.78 -5.96
C PHE A 205 -16.36 -1.01 -7.11
N GLY A 206 -15.53 -0.39 -7.95
CA GLY A 206 -15.99 0.22 -9.20
C GLY A 206 -16.18 1.73 -9.14
N TRP A 207 -16.31 2.35 -10.29
CA TRP A 207 -16.27 3.80 -10.46
C TRP A 207 -17.39 4.24 -11.41
N TYR A 208 -17.93 5.45 -11.24
CA TYR A 208 -18.97 5.99 -12.11
C TYR A 208 -18.36 6.66 -13.35
N ALA A 209 -18.12 5.90 -14.44
CA ALA A 209 -17.66 6.43 -15.73
C ALA A 209 -18.26 5.67 -16.92
N SER A 210 -18.03 6.17 -18.15
CA SER A 210 -18.38 5.48 -19.39
C SER A 210 -17.15 4.82 -20.06
N GLY A 211 -17.38 3.67 -20.68
CA GLY A 211 -16.41 2.88 -21.46
C GLY A 211 -15.78 1.71 -20.68
N GLN A 212 -15.21 0.73 -21.38
CA GLN A 212 -14.60 -0.48 -20.81
C GLN A 212 -13.37 -0.14 -19.96
N ARG A 213 -13.52 -0.07 -18.64
CA ARG A 213 -12.40 0.22 -17.74
C ARG A 213 -12.30 -0.77 -16.58
N ARG A 214 -11.07 -1.03 -16.11
CA ARG A 214 -10.79 -2.17 -15.22
C ARG A 214 -10.15 -1.81 -13.89
N GLN A 215 -10.69 -2.31 -12.78
CA GLN A 215 -9.94 -2.46 -11.53
C GLN A 215 -9.46 -3.90 -11.41
N LEU A 216 -8.14 -4.10 -11.32
CA LEU A 216 -7.51 -5.43 -11.30
C LEU A 216 -7.01 -5.79 -9.90
N TYR A 217 -7.34 -7.01 -9.49
CA TYR A 217 -6.91 -7.65 -8.25
C TYR A 217 -6.25 -8.97 -8.64
N GLU A 218 -4.93 -9.08 -8.51
CA GLU A 218 -4.20 -10.21 -9.07
C GLU A 218 -3.30 -10.93 -8.06
N ALA A 219 -3.36 -12.27 -8.11
CA ALA A 219 -2.47 -13.17 -7.40
C ALA A 219 -1.66 -13.99 -8.42
N LEU A 220 -0.34 -13.81 -8.46
CA LEU A 220 0.53 -14.33 -9.51
C LEU A 220 1.63 -15.21 -8.92
N ASP A 221 2.08 -16.22 -9.67
CA ASP A 221 3.31 -16.97 -9.40
C ASP A 221 3.40 -17.56 -7.97
N GLY A 222 2.26 -18.01 -7.42
CA GLY A 222 2.16 -18.57 -6.06
C GLY A 222 1.80 -17.56 -4.96
N GLY A 223 1.59 -16.28 -5.30
CA GLY A 223 1.09 -15.27 -4.36
C GLY A 223 -0.36 -15.53 -3.92
N VAL A 224 -0.74 -15.04 -2.74
CA VAL A 224 -2.07 -15.29 -2.14
C VAL A 224 -2.75 -13.99 -1.71
N ILE A 225 -3.99 -13.79 -2.16
CA ILE A 225 -4.91 -12.77 -1.62
C ILE A 225 -6.02 -13.48 -0.85
N ASP A 226 -6.16 -13.18 0.43
CA ASP A 226 -7.14 -13.82 1.30
C ASP A 226 -8.37 -12.92 1.52
N PHE A 227 -9.46 -13.17 0.79
CA PHE A 227 -10.78 -12.57 1.04
C PHE A 227 -11.74 -13.58 1.71
N SER A 228 -11.22 -14.54 2.48
CA SER A 228 -12.02 -15.68 2.95
C SER A 228 -13.20 -15.30 3.85
N GLY A 229 -13.17 -14.13 4.51
CA GLY A 229 -14.30 -13.58 5.28
C GLY A 229 -15.30 -12.76 4.46
N ALA A 230 -15.03 -12.47 3.19
CA ALA A 230 -15.91 -11.66 2.37
C ALA A 230 -17.22 -12.42 2.12
N THR A 231 -18.35 -11.79 2.42
CA THR A 231 -19.69 -12.36 2.22
C THR A 231 -20.46 -11.64 1.12
N ASN A 232 -20.17 -10.35 0.95
CA ASN A 232 -20.82 -9.48 -0.03
C ASN A 232 -19.77 -8.82 -0.90
N LEU A 233 -19.98 -8.93 -2.22
CA LEU A 233 -19.27 -8.16 -3.22
C LEU A 233 -20.30 -7.29 -3.94
N LYS A 234 -20.06 -5.99 -3.92
CA LYS A 234 -20.87 -5.00 -4.61
C LYS A 234 -20.05 -4.24 -5.63
N SER A 235 -20.50 -4.28 -6.86
CA SER A 235 -19.95 -3.51 -7.96
C SER A 235 -20.79 -2.25 -8.21
N TYR A 236 -20.13 -1.11 -8.27
CA TYR A 236 -20.68 0.17 -8.71
C TYR A 236 -20.17 0.43 -10.13
N VAL A 237 -20.99 0.16 -11.13
CA VAL A 237 -20.65 0.35 -12.56
C VAL A 237 -21.40 1.52 -13.17
N GLY A 238 -20.82 2.15 -14.20
CA GLY A 238 -21.49 3.12 -15.05
C GLY A 238 -22.31 2.47 -16.18
N GLU A 239 -22.74 3.28 -17.15
CA GLU A 239 -23.82 2.94 -18.09
C GLU A 239 -23.45 1.92 -19.19
N GLN A 240 -22.16 1.57 -19.42
CA GLN A 240 -21.77 0.93 -20.70
C GLN A 240 -20.76 -0.23 -20.70
N ASP A 241 -19.97 -0.48 -19.65
CA ASP A 241 -19.13 -1.69 -19.44
C ASP A 241 -18.05 -1.33 -18.41
N ASP A 242 -18.04 -1.89 -17.20
CA ASP A 242 -16.91 -1.70 -16.27
C ASP A 242 -16.58 -3.02 -15.57
N TRP A 243 -15.29 -3.39 -15.55
CA TRP A 243 -14.86 -4.70 -15.06
C TRP A 243 -14.02 -4.57 -13.80
N ILE A 244 -14.53 -5.14 -12.72
CA ILE A 244 -13.67 -5.59 -11.63
C ILE A 244 -13.15 -6.96 -12.03
N GLU A 245 -11.83 -7.14 -12.09
CA GLU A 245 -11.23 -8.42 -12.43
C GLU A 245 -10.43 -8.96 -11.25
N PHE A 246 -10.82 -10.15 -10.77
CA PHE A 246 -9.99 -11.00 -9.93
C PHE A 246 -9.25 -11.96 -10.82
N LYS A 247 -7.93 -11.87 -10.84
CA LYS A 247 -7.08 -12.69 -11.69
C LYS A 247 -6.12 -13.51 -10.87
N SER A 248 -5.99 -14.80 -11.19
CA SER A 248 -4.84 -15.58 -10.73
C SER A 248 -4.27 -16.45 -11.84
N THR A 249 -2.95 -16.64 -11.79
CA THR A 249 -2.17 -17.42 -12.76
C THR A 249 -0.97 -18.06 -12.06
N ASN A 250 -0.37 -19.09 -12.66
CA ASN A 250 0.86 -19.73 -12.18
C ASN A 250 0.81 -20.08 -10.67
N SER A 251 -0.23 -20.81 -10.25
CA SER A 251 -0.46 -21.20 -8.85
C SER A 251 -0.78 -20.07 -7.87
N GLY A 252 -0.98 -18.82 -8.32
CA GLY A 252 -1.52 -17.76 -7.48
C GLY A 252 -2.95 -18.07 -7.02
N GLN A 253 -3.35 -17.55 -5.85
CA GLN A 253 -4.65 -17.84 -5.24
C GLN A 253 -5.38 -16.59 -4.79
N ILE A 254 -6.70 -16.55 -5.02
CA ILE A 254 -7.60 -15.55 -4.43
C ILE A 254 -8.73 -16.30 -3.73
N LEU A 255 -8.81 -16.17 -2.41
CA LEU A 255 -9.67 -17.00 -1.57
C LEU A 255 -11.00 -16.29 -1.27
N PHE A 256 -12.14 -16.90 -1.65
CA PHE A 256 -13.49 -16.39 -1.37
C PHE A 256 -14.38 -17.41 -0.64
N SER A 257 -13.84 -18.00 0.43
CA SER A 257 -14.49 -19.13 1.12
C SER A 257 -15.89 -18.83 1.67
N SER A 258 -16.20 -17.57 1.99
CA SER A 258 -17.48 -17.15 2.57
C SER A 258 -18.36 -16.34 1.62
N LEU A 259 -17.97 -16.15 0.35
CA LEU A 259 -18.66 -15.23 -0.55
C LEU A 259 -20.02 -15.80 -0.95
N LYS A 260 -21.09 -15.04 -0.68
CA LYS A 260 -22.48 -15.43 -0.94
C LYS A 260 -23.16 -14.57 -1.98
N ASN A 261 -22.97 -13.26 -1.87
CA ASN A 261 -23.74 -12.28 -2.65
C ASN A 261 -22.82 -11.50 -3.58
N ILE A 262 -23.13 -11.52 -4.87
CA ILE A 262 -22.49 -10.69 -5.89
C ILE A 262 -23.56 -9.79 -6.50
N THR A 263 -23.53 -8.52 -6.11
CA THR A 263 -24.54 -7.52 -6.52
C THR A 263 -23.92 -6.43 -7.37
N SER A 264 -24.74 -5.84 -8.24
CA SER A 264 -24.39 -4.61 -8.95
C SER A 264 -25.50 -3.58 -8.73
N ASN A 265 -25.14 -2.29 -8.78
CA ASN A 265 -26.10 -1.18 -8.69
C ASN A 265 -26.95 -1.00 -9.96
N PHE A 266 -26.80 -1.83 -10.99
CA PHE A 266 -27.47 -1.68 -12.28
C PHE A 266 -28.52 -2.78 -12.54
N ALA A 267 -29.60 -2.39 -13.23
CA ALA A 267 -30.68 -3.28 -13.65
C ALA A 267 -30.16 -4.44 -14.53
N PRO A 268 -30.88 -5.59 -14.62
CA PRO A 268 -30.38 -6.88 -15.14
C PRO A 268 -29.83 -6.93 -16.58
N ALA A 269 -29.77 -5.80 -17.30
CA ALA A 269 -29.20 -5.68 -18.64
C ALA A 269 -27.69 -5.35 -18.67
N ALA A 270 -27.07 -4.93 -17.56
CA ALA A 270 -25.64 -4.67 -17.51
C ALA A 270 -24.85 -5.99 -17.46
N ARG A 271 -24.22 -6.35 -18.58
CA ARG A 271 -23.41 -7.57 -18.71
C ARG A 271 -22.02 -7.32 -18.10
N GLY A 272 -21.59 -8.16 -17.15
CA GLY A 272 -20.16 -8.38 -16.87
C GLY A 272 -19.46 -7.51 -15.84
N SER A 273 -20.14 -6.90 -14.86
CA SER A 273 -19.53 -6.01 -13.85
C SER A 273 -18.37 -6.62 -13.05
N VAL A 274 -18.41 -7.93 -12.81
CA VAL A 274 -17.40 -8.66 -12.01
C VAL A 274 -16.90 -9.86 -12.79
N ARG A 275 -15.58 -9.96 -12.96
CA ARG A 275 -14.90 -11.06 -13.62
C ARG A 275 -13.99 -11.80 -12.65
N PHE A 276 -14.13 -13.12 -12.64
CA PHE A 276 -13.17 -14.02 -12.00
C PHE A 276 -12.43 -14.79 -13.08
N ASN A 277 -11.14 -14.55 -13.20
CA ASN A 277 -10.20 -15.27 -14.04
C ASN A 277 -9.21 -16.01 -13.14
N LEU A 278 -9.66 -17.11 -12.53
CA LEU A 278 -8.96 -17.73 -11.40
C LEU A 278 -8.27 -19.03 -11.81
N GLU A 279 -7.19 -18.93 -12.58
CA GLU A 279 -6.46 -20.11 -13.05
C GLU A 279 -5.82 -20.86 -11.87
N GLY A 280 -5.92 -22.19 -11.87
CA GLY A 280 -5.35 -23.05 -10.82
C GLY A 280 -6.04 -22.99 -9.45
N ASN A 281 -7.11 -22.22 -9.27
CA ASN A 281 -7.88 -22.19 -8.02
C ASN A 281 -8.93 -23.31 -8.03
N THR A 282 -8.99 -24.10 -6.95
CA THR A 282 -9.97 -25.17 -6.79
C THR A 282 -11.22 -24.67 -6.06
N ASN A 283 -12.39 -24.83 -6.68
CA ASN A 283 -13.68 -24.41 -6.13
C ASN A 283 -13.67 -22.98 -5.55
N PRO A 284 -13.31 -21.96 -6.35
CA PRO A 284 -13.02 -20.62 -5.83
C PRO A 284 -14.24 -19.89 -5.24
N LEU A 285 -15.46 -20.34 -5.54
CA LEU A 285 -16.71 -19.68 -5.20
C LEU A 285 -17.73 -20.67 -4.58
N PRO A 286 -17.39 -21.31 -3.44
CA PRO A 286 -18.10 -22.50 -2.97
C PRO A 286 -19.52 -22.23 -2.42
N LEU A 287 -19.84 -20.99 -2.06
CA LEU A 287 -21.07 -20.61 -1.35
C LEU A 287 -21.88 -19.52 -2.07
N VAL A 288 -21.57 -19.20 -3.33
CA VAL A 288 -22.23 -18.10 -4.04
C VAL A 288 -23.67 -18.50 -4.39
N GLU A 289 -24.66 -17.78 -3.85
CA GLU A 289 -26.09 -18.09 -3.99
C GLU A 289 -26.83 -17.05 -4.86
N ASP A 290 -26.44 -15.77 -4.80
CA ASP A 290 -27.08 -14.67 -5.54
C ASP A 290 -26.09 -13.95 -6.46
N ILE A 291 -26.38 -13.94 -7.76
CA ILE A 291 -25.46 -13.49 -8.81
C ILE A 291 -26.14 -12.52 -9.77
N HIS A 292 -25.61 -11.29 -9.81
CA HIS A 292 -25.91 -10.32 -10.84
C HIS A 292 -24.63 -9.84 -11.55
N GLY A 293 -24.50 -10.07 -12.86
CA GLY A 293 -23.43 -9.50 -13.69
C GLY A 293 -22.07 -10.23 -13.67
N LEU A 294 -22.06 -11.55 -13.47
CA LEU A 294 -20.83 -12.36 -13.38
C LEU A 294 -20.25 -12.77 -14.76
N GLY A 295 -18.95 -12.57 -14.93
CA GLY A 295 -18.12 -13.27 -15.91
C GLY A 295 -17.16 -14.24 -15.21
N LEU A 296 -17.11 -15.50 -15.65
CA LEU A 296 -16.24 -16.51 -15.06
C LEU A 296 -15.33 -17.14 -16.11
N THR A 297 -14.06 -17.23 -15.81
CA THR A 297 -13.04 -17.94 -16.58
C THR A 297 -12.22 -18.77 -15.61
N VAL A 298 -12.16 -20.09 -15.85
CA VAL A 298 -11.40 -21.04 -15.03
C VAL A 298 -10.54 -21.93 -15.93
N SER A 299 -9.45 -22.48 -15.38
CA SER A 299 -8.58 -23.41 -16.08
C SER A 299 -9.32 -24.70 -16.48
N ALA A 300 -8.85 -25.33 -17.56
CA ALA A 300 -9.32 -26.65 -17.94
C ALA A 300 -9.07 -27.66 -16.82
N GLY A 301 -10.10 -28.44 -16.47
CA GLY A 301 -10.04 -29.42 -15.38
C GLY A 301 -10.44 -28.89 -14.00
N THR A 302 -10.75 -27.60 -13.85
CA THR A 302 -11.30 -27.04 -12.60
C THR A 302 -12.79 -27.36 -12.48
N THR A 303 -13.18 -27.98 -11.36
CA THR A 303 -14.60 -28.13 -10.99
C THR A 303 -15.09 -26.85 -10.29
N ILE A 304 -16.15 -26.27 -10.83
CA ILE A 304 -16.91 -25.20 -10.16
C ILE A 304 -18.20 -25.86 -9.64
N ASN A 305 -18.38 -25.85 -8.33
CA ASN A 305 -19.65 -26.22 -7.72
C ASN A 305 -20.39 -24.92 -7.38
N LEU A 306 -21.30 -24.51 -8.25
CA LEU A 306 -22.31 -23.52 -7.90
C LEU A 306 -23.48 -24.27 -7.24
N PRO A 307 -24.06 -23.75 -6.14
CA PRO A 307 -25.28 -24.31 -5.56
C PRO A 307 -26.47 -24.28 -6.53
#